data_AF-A0A9D6UCM0-F1
#
_entry.id   AF-A0A9D6UCM0-F1
#
_cell.length_a   1.000
_cell.length_b   1.000
_cell.length_c   1.000
_cell.angle_alpha   90.00
_cell.angle_beta   90.00
_cell.angle_gamma   90.00
#
_symmetry.space_group_name_H-M   'P 1'
#
loop_
_entity.id
_entity.type
_entity.pdbx_description
1 polymer ?
#
loop_
_entity_poly.entity_id
_entity_poly.type
_entity_poly.pdbx_seq_one_letter_code
_entity_poly.pdbx_strand_id
1 'polypeptide(L)' 'RPNKDQPFYHLFAENAETEYVAYVSEQNLLPDNTNKPVRHPQVDETFERDDDGVYRMRAPKRH' A
#
# COMPACT_ATOMS: atom_id res chain seq x y z
N ARG A 1 0.51 25.37 7.11
CA ARG A 1 1.45 24.54 7.89
C ARG A 1 0.88 23.13 7.92
N PRO A 2 1.68 22.06 7.72
CA PRO A 2 1.20 20.69 7.83
C PRO A 2 0.54 20.47 9.19
N ASN A 3 -0.52 19.65 9.25
CA ASN A 3 -1.23 19.43 10.49
C ASN A 3 -0.34 18.60 11.42
N LYS A 4 -0.12 19.04 12.67
CA LYS A 4 0.93 18.48 13.53
C LYS A 4 0.67 17.02 13.91
N ASP A 5 -0.61 16.64 13.94
CA ASP A 5 -1.09 15.32 14.35
C ASP A 5 -1.50 14.43 13.16
N GLN A 6 -1.10 14.80 11.94
CA GLN A 6 -1.44 14.00 10.75
C GLN A 6 -0.73 12.64 10.77
N PRO A 7 -1.39 11.58 10.26
CA PRO A 7 -0.79 10.26 10.22
C PRO A 7 0.34 10.17 9.18
N PHE A 8 1.27 9.28 9.48
CA PHE A 8 2.31 8.82 8.57
C PHE A 8 2.05 7.35 8.23
N TYR A 9 2.25 6.99 6.98
CA TYR A 9 2.02 5.66 6.46
C TYR A 9 3.33 5.04 6.00
N HIS A 10 3.48 3.73 6.25
CA HIS A 10 4.44 2.90 5.54
C HIS A 10 3.78 2.37 4.28
N LEU A 11 4.43 2.53 3.14
CA LEU A 11 3.90 2.10 1.85
C LEU A 11 4.79 1.05 1.22
N PHE A 12 4.14 0.07 0.59
CA PHE A 12 4.74 -0.72 -0.48
C PHE A 12 4.56 0.06 -1.79
N ALA A 13 5.62 0.69 -2.27
CA ALA A 13 5.61 1.62 -3.40
C ALA A 13 6.35 1.04 -4.62
N GLU A 14 6.05 1.60 -5.78
CA GLU A 14 6.69 1.25 -7.04
C GLU A 14 6.80 2.47 -7.96
N ASN A 15 7.77 2.44 -8.86
CA ASN A 15 7.83 3.36 -9.99
C ASN A 15 8.10 2.56 -11.28
N ALA A 16 8.55 3.20 -12.36
CA ALA A 16 8.80 2.52 -13.63
C ALA A 16 10.02 1.56 -13.59
N GLU A 17 10.89 1.68 -12.58
CA GLU A 17 12.21 1.03 -12.53
C GLU A 17 12.33 0.04 -11.36
N THR A 18 11.66 0.29 -10.23
CA THR A 18 11.85 -0.49 -9.00
C THR A 18 10.65 -0.44 -8.06
N GLU A 19 10.59 -1.42 -7.17
CA GLU A 19 9.73 -1.51 -6.00
C GLU A 19 10.52 -1.16 -4.73
N TYR A 20 9.91 -0.48 -3.75
CA TYR A 20 10.55 -0.08 -2.50
C TYR A 20 9.55 0.22 -1.37
N VAL A 21 10.05 0.29 -0.14
CA VAL A 21 9.28 0.74 1.03
C VAL A 21 9.48 2.22 1.27
N ALA A 22 8.40 2.96 1.49
CA ALA A 22 8.43 4.40 1.72
C ALA A 22 7.71 4.81 3.01
N TYR A 23 8.06 6.00 3.50
CA TYR A 23 7.44 6.66 4.65
C TYR A 23 6.90 8.00 4.20
N VAL A 24 5.59 8.21 4.29
CA VAL A 24 4.97 9.43 3.78
C VAL A 24 3.83 9.91 4.68
N SER A 25 3.70 11.23 4.78
CA SER A 25 2.55 11.86 5.44
C SER A 25 1.30 11.80 4.56
N GLU A 26 0.12 11.69 5.18
CA GLU A 26 -1.17 11.67 4.46
C GLU A 26 -1.35 12.80 3.43
N GLN A 27 -0.88 14.02 3.74
CA GLN A 27 -1.01 15.18 2.85
C GLN A 27 -0.33 15.02 1.48
N ASN A 28 0.62 14.09 1.37
CA ASN A 28 1.33 13.81 0.11
C ASN A 28 0.73 12.60 -0.63
N LEU A 29 -0.40 12.07 -0.16
CA LEU A 29 -1.11 10.97 -0.80
C LEU A 29 -2.25 11.49 -1.67
N LEU A 30 -2.43 10.82 -2.81
CA LEU A 30 -3.60 10.98 -3.66
C LEU A 30 -4.26 9.60 -3.82
N PRO A 31 -5.60 9.53 -3.85
CA PRO A 31 -6.30 8.27 -4.09
C PRO A 31 -5.99 7.77 -5.49
N ASP A 32 -5.59 6.50 -5.60
CA ASP A 32 -5.50 5.80 -6.87
C ASP A 32 -6.83 5.08 -7.15
N ASN A 33 -7.47 5.46 -8.25
CA ASN A 33 -8.72 4.87 -8.73
C ASN A 33 -8.52 3.99 -9.97
N THR A 34 -7.27 3.67 -10.35
CA THR A 34 -6.97 2.88 -11.55
C THR A 34 -7.29 1.40 -11.39
N ASN A 35 -7.40 0.93 -10.15
CA ASN A 35 -7.57 -0.49 -9.80
C ASN A 35 -6.49 -1.40 -10.41
N LYS A 36 -5.29 -0.85 -10.65
CA LYS A 36 -4.13 -1.65 -11.07
C LYS A 36 -3.51 -2.33 -9.86
N PRO A 37 -3.04 -3.58 -10.00
CA PRO A 37 -2.34 -4.25 -8.91
C PRO A 37 -0.98 -3.58 -8.65
N VAL A 38 -0.64 -3.46 -7.37
CA VAL A 38 0.71 -3.10 -6.91
C VAL A 38 1.62 -4.31 -7.10
N ARG A 39 2.79 -4.12 -7.71
CA ARG A 39 3.77 -5.17 -8.06
C ARG A 39 4.74 -5.51 -6.93
N HIS A 40 4.71 -4.78 -5.82
CA HIS A 40 5.64 -4.96 -4.72
C HIS A 40 5.49 -6.35 -4.07
N PRO A 41 6.56 -7.17 -3.96
CA PRO A 41 6.46 -8.58 -3.56
C PRO A 41 5.83 -8.79 -2.16
N GLN A 42 6.10 -7.90 -1.21
CA GLN A 42 5.49 -7.96 0.13
C GLN A 42 3.98 -7.71 0.14
N VAL A 43 3.40 -7.14 -0.92
CA VAL A 43 1.94 -7.01 -1.05
C VAL A 43 1.32 -8.39 -1.11
N ASP A 44 1.88 -9.30 -1.92
CA ASP A 44 1.38 -10.66 -2.06
C ASP A 44 1.58 -11.49 -0.78
N GLU A 45 2.58 -11.17 0.04
CA GLU A 45 2.81 -11.82 1.34
C GLU A 45 1.84 -11.34 2.42
N THR A 46 1.42 -10.07 2.36
CA THR A 46 0.65 -9.41 3.42
C THR A 46 -0.84 -9.36 3.12
N PHE A 47 -1.20 -9.26 1.84
CA PHE A 47 -2.56 -9.04 1.37
C PHE A 47 -3.02 -10.11 0.38
N GLU A 48 -4.33 -10.29 0.32
CA GLU A 48 -5.05 -10.97 -0.76
C GLU A 48 -5.87 -9.93 -1.51
N ARG A 49 -5.79 -9.97 -2.84
CA ARG A 49 -6.59 -9.13 -3.73
C ARG A 49 -7.77 -9.95 -4.25
N ASP A 50 -8.99 -9.44 -4.07
CA ASP A 50 -10.19 -10.10 -4.60
C ASP A 50 -10.45 -9.75 -6.07
N ASP A 51 -11.50 -10.36 -6.64
CA ASP A 51 -11.89 -10.17 -8.04
C ASP A 51 -12.34 -8.73 -8.35
N ASP A 52 -12.79 -7.99 -7.33
CA ASP A 52 -13.14 -6.56 -7.44
C ASP A 52 -11.89 -5.66 -7.37
N GLY A 53 -10.73 -6.24 -7.07
CA GLY A 53 -9.44 -5.59 -6.98
C GLY A 53 -9.12 -4.98 -5.62
N VAL A 54 -9.93 -5.28 -4.60
CA VAL A 54 -9.76 -4.80 -3.23
C VAL A 54 -8.74 -5.66 -2.49
N TYR A 55 -7.78 -5.00 -1.82
CA TYR A 55 -6.80 -5.65 -0.96
C TYR A 55 -7.37 -5.86 0.45
N ARG A 56 -7.26 -7.09 0.94
CA ARG A 56 -7.58 -7.46 2.34
C ARG A 56 -6.36 -8.07 2.99
N MET A 57 -6.12 -7.79 4.28
CA MET A 57 -5.05 -8.44 5.02
C MET A 57 -5.26 -9.96 5.01
N ARG A 58 -4.18 -10.71 4.75
CA ARG A 58 -4.21 -12.15 4.89
C ARG A 58 -4.50 -12.53 6.32
N ALA A 59 -5.36 -13.54 6.51
CA ALA A 59 -5.54 -14.12 7.82
C ALA A 59 -4.19 -14.71 8.29
N PRO A 60 -3.81 -14.53 9.57
CA PRO A 60 -2.60 -15.15 10.09
C PRO A 60 -2.69 -16.66 9.87
N LYS A 61 -1.67 -17.25 9.23
CA LYS A 61 -1.56 -18.71 9.14
C LYS A 61 -1.48 -19.24 10.57
N ARG A 62 -2.57 -19.83 11.06
CA ARG A 62 -2.56 -20.59 12.30
C ARG A 62 -1.67 -21.81 12.04
N HIS A 63 -0.49 -21.82 12.65
CA HIS A 63 0.36 -23.00 12.75
C HIS A 63 -0.20 -23.97 13.80
#